data_AF-K0T8R0-F1
#
_entry.id   AF-K0T8R0-F1
#
_cell.length_a   1.000
_cell.length_b   1.000
_cell.length_c   1.000
_cell.angle_alpha   90.00
_cell.angle_beta   90.00
_cell.angle_gamma   90.00
#
_symmetry.space_group_name_H-M   'P 1'
#
loop_
_entity.id
_entity.type
_entity.pdbx_description
1 polymer ?
#
loop_
_entity_poly.entity_id
_entity_poly.type
_entity_poly.pdbx_seq_one_letter_code
_entity_poly.pdbx_strand_id
1 'polypeptide(L)'
;MLLEAMVSEFEDDKAEGLYIRAIDLARKGQFIHEEGMAHELLGDYMFRRNIKPRAFRCYSEAMRCYRDWNAMAVVERLQRDIEVKFGSSAPMDT
;
A
#
# COMPACT_ATOMS: atom_id res chain seq x y z
N MET A 1 -2.41 -16.90 6.99
CA MET A 1 -1.36 -15.86 7.21
C MET A 1 -2.08 -14.52 7.41
N LEU A 2 -1.57 -13.56 8.19
CA LEU A 2 -2.37 -12.45 8.80
C LEU A 2 -3.19 -11.58 7.82
N LEU A 3 -2.80 -11.50 6.55
CA LEU A 3 -3.54 -10.78 5.51
C LEU A 3 -4.82 -11.49 5.02
N GLU A 4 -4.88 -12.82 5.04
CA GLU A 4 -6.06 -13.60 4.59
C GLU A 4 -7.28 -13.40 5.50
N ALA A 5 -7.07 -13.11 6.78
CA ALA A 5 -8.15 -12.85 7.74
C ALA A 5 -8.64 -11.38 7.74
N MET A 6 -7.88 -10.45 7.14
CA MET A 6 -8.12 -9.00 7.26
C MET A 6 -8.91 -8.41 6.09
N VAL A 7 -9.03 -9.11 4.97
CA VAL A 7 -9.58 -8.55 3.70
C VAL A 7 -10.89 -9.22 3.28
N SER A 8 -11.54 -9.97 4.17
CA SER A 8 -12.82 -10.64 3.84
C SER A 8 -14.02 -9.69 3.84
N GLU A 9 -14.02 -8.69 2.94
CA GLU A 9 -15.07 -7.68 2.72
C GLU A 9 -15.02 -6.48 3.68
N PHE A 10 -14.40 -5.37 3.28
CA PHE A 10 -14.52 -4.14 4.06
C PHE A 10 -14.76 -2.91 3.19
N GLU A 11 -16.06 -2.60 3.04
CA GLU A 11 -16.64 -1.28 2.84
C GLU A 11 -16.89 -0.55 4.19
N ASP A 12 -16.27 -0.99 5.30
CA ASP A 12 -16.45 -0.38 6.63
C ASP A 12 -15.42 0.75 6.87
N ASP A 13 -15.86 1.77 7.60
CA ASP A 13 -15.06 2.91 8.05
C ASP A 13 -13.91 2.50 8.99
N LYS A 14 -13.90 1.25 9.45
CA LYS A 14 -12.88 0.68 10.34
C LYS A 14 -11.66 0.08 9.63
N ALA A 15 -11.70 -0.09 8.31
CA ALA A 15 -10.63 -0.78 7.58
C ALA A 15 -9.26 -0.09 7.71
N GLU A 16 -9.25 1.25 7.77
CA GLU A 16 -8.02 2.04 7.94
C GLU A 16 -7.21 1.60 9.17
N GLY A 17 -7.86 1.45 10.32
CA GLY A 17 -7.19 1.07 11.57
C GLY A 17 -6.59 -0.34 11.51
N LEU A 18 -7.21 -1.25 10.76
CA LEU A 18 -6.70 -2.60 10.55
C LEU A 18 -5.43 -2.58 9.71
N TYR A 19 -5.41 -1.83 8.60
CA TYR A 19 -4.21 -1.70 7.77
C TYR A 19 -3.05 -1.05 8.51
N ILE A 20 -3.30 0.01 9.29
CA ILE A 20 -2.26 0.65 10.12
C ILE A 20 -1.68 -0.35 11.12
N ARG A 21 -2.55 -1.13 11.78
CA ARG A 21 -2.10 -2.17 12.72
C ARG A 21 -1.29 -3.26 12.04
N ALA A 22 -1.67 -3.67 10.83
CA ALA A 22 -0.94 -4.66 10.04
C ALA A 22 0.47 -4.15 9.67
N ILE A 23 0.58 -2.89 9.22
CA ILE A 23 1.87 -2.24 8.97
C ILE A 23 2.76 -2.28 10.21
N ASP A 24 2.22 -1.90 11.37
CA ASP A 24 3.00 -1.88 12.62
C ASP A 24 3.46 -3.27 13.06
N LEU A 25 2.61 -4.29 12.91
CA LEU A 25 2.96 -5.67 13.25
C LEU A 25 4.01 -6.24 12.28
N ALA A 26 3.83 -6.03 10.98
CA ALA A 26 4.77 -6.46 9.96
C ALA A 26 6.14 -5.79 10.16
N ARG A 27 6.17 -4.49 10.42
CA ARG A 27 7.40 -3.74 10.72
C ARG A 27 8.12 -4.27 11.96
N LYS A 28 7.39 -4.52 13.06
CA LYS A 28 7.94 -5.11 14.29
C LYS A 28 8.47 -6.52 14.09
N GLY A 29 7.79 -7.31 13.26
CA GLY A 29 8.19 -8.67 12.88
C GLY A 29 9.25 -8.72 11.78
N GLN A 30 9.65 -7.57 11.22
CA GLN A 30 10.56 -7.46 10.06
C GLN A 30 10.05 -8.21 8.81
N PHE A 31 8.73 -8.36 8.68
CA PHE A 31 8.07 -8.96 7.53
C PHE A 31 7.87 -7.92 6.42
N ILE A 32 8.96 -7.52 5.77
CA ILE A 32 8.99 -6.41 4.81
C ILE A 32 7.96 -6.58 3.68
N HIS A 33 7.74 -7.80 3.21
CA HIS A 33 6.75 -8.10 2.17
C HIS A 33 5.30 -7.92 2.64
N GLU A 34 4.99 -8.29 3.90
CA GLU A 34 3.68 -8.04 4.50
C GLU A 34 3.46 -6.55 4.77
N GLU A 35 4.51 -5.82 5.18
CA GLU A 35 4.47 -4.36 5.35
C GLU A 35 4.14 -3.66 4.02
N GLY A 36 4.80 -4.08 2.93
CA GLY A 36 4.53 -3.56 1.58
C GLY A 36 3.09 -3.81 1.14
N MET A 37 2.59 -5.03 1.35
CA MET A 37 1.20 -5.38 1.01
C MET A 37 0.18 -4.59 1.82
N ALA A 38 0.43 -4.39 3.11
CA ALA A 38 -0.46 -3.60 3.97
C ALA A 38 -0.48 -2.11 3.57
N HIS A 39 0.66 -1.55 3.17
CA HIS A 39 0.75 -0.21 2.60
C HIS A 39 -0.01 -0.08 1.27
N GLU A 40 0.10 -1.06 0.38
CA GLU A 40 -0.62 -1.06 -0.91
C GLU A 40 -2.14 -1.08 -0.70
N LEU A 41 -2.63 -1.94 0.19
CA LEU A 41 -4.05 -2.02 0.55
C LEU A 41 -4.58 -0.73 1.20
N LEU A 42 -3.79 -0.12 2.08
CA LEU A 42 -4.12 1.19 2.65
C LEU A 42 -4.16 2.27 1.57
N GLY A 43 -3.24 2.23 0.61
CA GLY A 43 -3.22 3.11 -0.55
C GLY A 43 -4.52 3.02 -1.36
N ASP A 44 -4.96 1.80 -1.68
CA ASP A 44 -6.22 1.55 -2.37
C ASP A 44 -7.44 2.05 -1.60
N TYR A 45 -7.47 1.81 -0.29
CA TYR A 45 -8.53 2.30 0.58
C TYR A 45 -8.61 3.84 0.56
N MET A 46 -7.47 4.52 0.69
CA MET A 46 -7.40 5.99 0.65
C MET A 46 -7.77 6.55 -0.71
N PHE A 47 -7.36 5.88 -1.79
CA PHE A 47 -7.68 6.28 -3.15
C PHE A 47 -9.18 6.22 -3.43
N ARG A 48 -9.86 5.12 -3.03
CA ARG A 48 -11.32 4.98 -3.17
C ARG A 48 -12.09 6.06 -2.42
N ARG A 49 -11.55 6.56 -1.31
CA ARG A 49 -12.11 7.68 -0.52
C ARG A 49 -11.69 9.07 -1.03
N ASN A 50 -11.06 9.13 -2.21
CA ASN A 50 -10.56 10.35 -2.85
C ASN A 50 -9.50 11.11 -2.01
N ILE A 51 -8.83 10.44 -1.08
CA ILE A 51 -7.73 11.00 -0.26
C ILE A 51 -6.40 10.77 -1.00
N LYS A 52 -6.29 11.34 -2.20
CA LYS A 52 -5.21 11.08 -3.16
C LYS A 52 -3.78 11.26 -2.61
N PRO A 53 -3.44 12.34 -1.87
CA PRO A 53 -2.09 12.51 -1.34
C PRO A 53 -1.68 11.39 -0.37
N ARG A 54 -2.61 10.93 0.45
CA ARG A 54 -2.37 9.86 1.42
C ARG A 54 -2.24 8.50 0.72
N ALA A 55 -3.06 8.27 -0.30
CA ALA A 55 -2.94 7.09 -1.14
C ALA A 55 -1.56 6.99 -1.80
N PHE A 56 -1.10 8.07 -2.44
CA PHE A 56 0.21 8.12 -3.09
C PHE A 56 1.35 7.82 -2.12
N ARG A 57 1.35 8.46 -0.94
CA ARG A 57 2.34 8.17 0.11
C ARG A 57 2.36 6.69 0.50
N CYS A 58 1.20 6.06 0.63
CA CYS A 58 1.12 4.64 0.97
C CYS A 58 1.70 3.77 -0.15
N TYR A 59 1.42 4.08 -1.42
CA TYR A 59 2.01 3.36 -2.55
C TYR A 59 3.54 3.53 -2.62
N SER A 60 4.07 4.72 -2.31
CA SER A 60 5.51 4.96 -2.24
C SER A 60 6.20 4.10 -1.17
N GLU A 61 5.58 3.97 0.01
CA GLU A 61 6.08 3.07 1.05
C GLU A 61 6.00 1.60 0.63
N ALA A 62 4.90 1.18 -0.02
CA ALA A 62 4.77 -0.18 -0.56
C ALA A 62 5.88 -0.49 -1.57
N MET A 63 6.15 0.43 -2.51
CA MET A 63 7.24 0.29 -3.47
C MET A 63 8.62 0.20 -2.79
N ARG A 64 8.86 0.97 -1.72
CA ARG A 64 10.09 0.89 -0.93
C ARG A 64 10.25 -0.52 -0.34
N CYS A 65 9.23 -1.03 0.35
CA CYS A 65 9.25 -2.38 0.91
C CYS A 65 9.51 -3.45 -0.17
N TYR A 66 8.85 -3.37 -1.32
CA TYR A 66 9.05 -4.33 -2.41
C TYR A 66 10.43 -4.23 -3.06
N ARG A 67 11.04 -3.04 -3.15
CA ARG A 67 12.43 -2.88 -3.57
C ARG A 67 13.40 -3.51 -2.56
N ASP A 68 13.20 -3.25 -1.27
CA ASP A 68 14.03 -3.81 -0.19
C ASP A 68 13.91 -5.34 -0.12
N TRP A 69 12.74 -5.88 -0.49
CA TRP A 69 12.52 -7.32 -0.62
C TRP A 69 12.97 -7.91 -1.98
N ASN A 70 13.53 -7.08 -2.87
CA ASN A 70 13.99 -7.45 -4.22
C ASN A 70 12.88 -7.99 -5.15
N ALA A 71 11.63 -7.54 -4.96
CA ALA A 71 10.46 -7.91 -5.74
C ALA A 71 10.17 -6.91 -6.88
N MET A 72 11.14 -6.71 -7.79
CA MET A 72 11.06 -5.67 -8.83
C MET A 72 9.86 -5.79 -9.76
N ALA A 73 9.40 -7.00 -10.07
CA ALA A 73 8.18 -7.20 -10.87
C ALA A 73 6.92 -6.62 -10.20
N VAL A 74 6.85 -6.66 -8.87
CA VAL A 74 5.75 -6.09 -8.09
C VAL A 74 5.86 -4.57 -8.05
N VAL A 75 7.09 -4.03 -7.94
CA VAL A 75 7.35 -2.58 -8.04
C VAL A 75 6.87 -2.04 -9.39
N GLU A 76 7.20 -2.71 -10.50
CA GLU A 76 6.76 -2.30 -11.84
C GLU A 76 5.24 -2.36 -12.02
N ARG A 77 4.59 -3.41 -11.50
CA ARG A 77 3.12 -3.50 -11.51
C ARG A 77 2.52 -2.31 -10.78
N LEU A 78 2.96 -2.06 -9.55
CA LEU A 78 2.43 -1.01 -8.70
C LEU A 78 2.68 0.38 -9.31
N GLN A 79 3.84 0.60 -9.92
CA GLN A 79 4.15 1.83 -10.65
C GLN A 79 3.15 2.10 -11.79
N ARG A 80 2.84 1.09 -12.62
CA ARG A 80 1.81 1.21 -13.68
C ARG A 80 0.42 1.48 -13.09
N ASP A 81 0.08 0.83 -11.98
CA ASP A 81 -1.20 1.05 -11.30
C ASP A 81 -1.33 2.49 -10.78
N ILE A 82 -0.26 3.05 -10.21
CA ILE A 82 -0.20 4.46 -9.78
C ILE A 82 -0.38 5.38 -10.98
N GLU A 83 0.32 5.14 -12.09
CA GLU A 83 0.19 5.94 -13.31
C GLU A 83 -1.24 5.97 -13.84
N VAL A 84 -1.94 4.83 -13.82
CA VAL A 84 -3.36 4.75 -14.20
C VAL A 84 -4.25 5.49 -13.19
N LYS A 85 -4.01 5.33 -11.89
CA LYS A 85 -4.84 5.93 -10.82
C LYS A 85 -4.71 7.45 -10.73
N PHE A 86 -3.51 7.99 -10.90
CA PHE A 86 -3.20 9.41 -10.71
C PHE A 86 -2.96 10.17 -12.02
N GLY A 87 -2.85 9.46 -13.15
CA GLY A 87 -2.40 10.02 -14.42
C GLY A 87 -0.88 10.18 -14.47
N SER A 88 -0.34 10.47 -15.66
CA SER A 88 1.10 10.74 -15.86
C SER A 88 1.61 12.03 -15.19
N SER A 89 0.80 12.70 -14.35
CA SER A 89 1.17 13.87 -13.57
C SER A 89 1.36 13.56 -12.07
N ALA A 90 1.77 12.33 -11.74
CA ALA A 90 2.25 12.06 -10.39
C ALA A 90 3.46 12.97 -10.12
N PRO A 91 3.49 13.69 -8.98
CA PRO A 91 4.63 14.53 -8.65
C PRO A 91 5.84 13.61 -8.47
N MET A 92 6.75 13.63 -9.46
CA MET A 92 8.13 13.27 -9.20
C MET A 92 8.66 14.34 -8.24
N ASP A 93 8.85 13.96 -6.99
CA ASP A 93 9.62 14.77 -6.05
C ASP A 93 10.97 15.10 -6.71
N THR A 94 11.22 16.39 -6.86
CA THR A 94 12.51 16.99 -7.25
C THR A 94 13.36 17.19 -6.02
#